data_AF-A0A0B6Y3D3-F1
#
_entry.id   AF-A0A0B6Y3D3-F1
#
_cell.length_a   1.000
_cell.length_b   1.000
_cell.length_c   1.000
_cell.angle_alpha   90.00
_cell.angle_beta   90.00
_cell.angle_gamma   90.00
#
_symmetry.space_group_name_H-M   'P 1'
#
loop_
_entity.id
_entity.type
_entity.pdbx_description
1 polymer ?
#
loop_
_entity_poly.entity_id
_entity_poly.type
_entity_poly.pdbx_seq_one_letter_code
_entity_poly.pdbx_strand_id
1 'polypeptide(L)'
;SLYSQPFYTSRFGYKMCGRVYLNGDGIGRGTHMSLYFVVMKGEYDALLPWPFQSRVSLILLDQSPEKRHLKDEFFPDPSSTSFRRPLNAEMNVASGCPL
;
A
#
# COMPACT_ATOMS: atom_id res chain seq x y z
N SER A 1 -0.65 -14.10 -2.87
CA SER A 1 -1.17 -12.89 -2.20
C SER A 1 -2.56 -12.57 -2.68
N LEU A 2 -3.33 -11.83 -1.89
CA LEU A 2 -4.60 -11.24 -2.28
C LEU A 2 -4.42 -9.73 -2.51
N TYR A 3 -5.25 -9.15 -3.37
CA TYR A 3 -5.29 -7.71 -3.62
C TYR A 3 -6.66 -7.16 -3.23
N SER A 4 -6.69 -5.98 -2.63
CA SER A 4 -7.94 -5.25 -2.41
C SER A 4 -8.51 -4.73 -3.72
N GLN A 5 -9.78 -4.31 -3.69
CA GLN A 5 -10.29 -3.40 -4.70
C GLN A 5 -9.44 -2.10 -4.71
N PRO A 6 -9.26 -1.46 -5.88
CA PRO A 6 -8.60 -0.17 -5.94
C PRO A 6 -9.36 0.89 -5.12
N PHE A 7 -8.61 1.78 -4.50
CA PHE A 7 -9.13 2.96 -3.81
C PHE A 7 -8.34 4.20 -4.22
N TYR A 8 -8.90 5.38 -3.97
CA TYR A 8 -8.38 6.65 -4.48
C TYR A 8 -8.22 7.69 -3.38
N THR A 9 -7.25 8.59 -3.53
CA THR A 9 -7.11 9.73 -2.61
C THR A 9 -8.21 10.78 -2.80
N SER A 10 -8.78 10.90 -4.00
CA SER A 10 -9.87 11.79 -4.36
C SER A 10 -10.51 11.37 -5.69
N ARG A 11 -11.57 12.06 -6.14
CA ARG A 11 -12.27 11.78 -7.41
C ARG A 11 -11.33 11.73 -8.63
N PHE A 12 -10.28 12.56 -8.63
CA PHE A 12 -9.28 12.66 -9.69
C PHE A 12 -7.86 12.44 -9.12
N GLY A 13 -7.76 11.59 -8.09
CA GLY A 13 -6.56 11.38 -7.29
C GLY A 13 -5.76 10.15 -7.69
N TYR A 14 -4.78 9.80 -6.86
CA TYR A 14 -3.95 8.60 -7.06
C TYR A 14 -4.81 7.34 -6.94
N LYS A 15 -4.55 6.36 -7.81
CA LYS A 15 -5.12 5.02 -7.72
C LYS A 15 -4.18 4.12 -6.93
N MET A 16 -4.70 3.40 -5.94
CA MET A 16 -3.91 2.58 -5.03
C MET A 16 -4.63 1.27 -4.72
N CYS A 17 -3.91 0.27 -4.24
CA CYS A 17 -4.52 -0.91 -3.63
C CYS A 17 -3.66 -1.48 -2.49
N GLY A 18 -4.27 -2.32 -1.65
CA GLY A 18 -3.56 -3.11 -0.66
C GLY A 18 -3.25 -4.51 -1.22
N ARG A 19 -2.11 -5.06 -0.83
CA ARG A 19 -1.72 -6.45 -1.12
C ARG A 19 -1.39 -7.16 0.19
N VAL A 20 -1.95 -8.35 0.41
CA VAL A 20 -1.74 -9.13 1.63
C VAL A 20 -1.26 -10.55 1.34
N TYR A 21 -0.38 -11.05 2.20
CA TYR A 21 0.05 -12.43 2.26
C TYR A 21 -0.33 -13.02 3.62
N LEU A 22 -1.38 -13.83 3.63
CA LEU A 22 -1.92 -14.43 4.86
C LEU A 22 -0.93 -15.40 5.54
N ASN A 23 -0.05 -16.03 4.77
CA ASN A 23 1.01 -16.90 5.27
C ASN A 23 2.39 -16.23 5.21
N GLY A 24 2.43 -14.91 5.25
CA GLY A 24 3.65 -14.11 5.26
C GLY A 24 4.41 -14.07 3.93
N ASP A 25 5.30 -13.10 3.82
CA ASP A 25 6.22 -12.88 2.71
C ASP A 25 7.60 -12.47 3.24
N GLY A 26 8.65 -12.69 2.46
CA GLY A 26 10.03 -12.40 2.86
C GLY A 26 10.43 -13.08 4.19
N ILE A 27 10.90 -12.27 5.15
CA ILE A 27 11.40 -12.73 6.45
C ILE A 27 10.30 -13.22 7.40
N GLY A 28 9.03 -12.83 7.19
CA GLY A 28 7.88 -13.27 7.98
C GLY A 28 7.15 -14.49 7.40
N ARG A 29 7.68 -15.09 6.33
CA ARG A 29 7.04 -16.19 5.62
C ARG A 29 6.78 -17.40 6.54
N GLY A 30 5.53 -17.86 6.57
CA GLY A 30 5.07 -18.99 7.35
C GLY A 30 4.80 -18.69 8.84
N THR A 31 5.09 -17.47 9.31
CA THR A 31 4.97 -17.12 10.73
C THR A 31 4.13 -15.87 10.98
N HIS A 32 4.06 -14.95 10.01
CA HIS A 32 3.35 -13.67 10.13
C HIS A 32 2.37 -13.48 8.97
N MET A 33 1.58 -12.41 9.05
CA MET A 33 0.78 -11.92 7.94
C MET A 33 1.40 -10.61 7.43
N SER A 34 1.81 -10.59 6.17
CA SER A 34 2.49 -9.42 5.58
C SER A 34 1.51 -8.56 4.80
N LEU A 35 1.57 -7.24 5.01
CA LEU A 35 0.66 -6.27 4.40
C LEU A 35 1.45 -5.18 3.68
N TYR A 36 1.03 -4.88 2.45
CA TYR A 36 1.70 -3.93 1.57
C TYR A 36 0.72 -2.94 0.94
N PHE A 37 1.20 -1.72 0.76
CA PHE A 37 0.59 -0.66 -0.02
C PHE A 37 1.17 -0.66 -1.44
N VAL A 38 0.31 -0.40 -2.43
CA VAL A 38 0.67 -0.40 -3.85
C VAL A 38 0.11 0.85 -4.51
N VAL A 39 0.99 1.63 -5.16
CA VAL A 39 0.59 2.68 -6.10
C VAL A 39 0.30 2.03 -7.45
N MET A 40 -0.86 2.35 -8.04
CA MET A 40 -1.29 1.84 -9.34
C MET A 40 -1.29 2.95 -10.38
N LYS A 41 -1.20 2.57 -11.65
CA LYS A 41 -1.38 3.49 -12.77
C LYS A 41 -2.80 4.06 -12.75
N GLY A 42 -2.90 5.37 -12.63
CA GLY A 42 -4.14 6.13 -12.60
C GLY A 42 -4.40 6.88 -13.89
N GLU A 43 -5.68 7.19 -14.15
CA GLU A 43 -6.10 7.99 -15.30
C GLU A 43 -5.55 9.43 -15.24
N TYR A 44 -5.34 9.96 -14.03
CA TYR A 44 -4.93 11.34 -13.78
C TYR A 44 -3.43 11.49 -13.43
N ASP A 45 -2.62 10.45 -13.63
CA ASP A 45 -1.20 10.44 -13.21
C ASP A 45 -0.37 11.57 -13.82
N ALA A 46 -0.76 12.09 -14.99
CA ALA A 46 -0.09 13.23 -15.64
C ALA A 46 -0.32 14.57 -14.93
N LEU A 47 -1.37 14.67 -14.10
CA LEU A 47 -1.79 15.89 -13.40
C LEU A 47 -1.41 15.89 -11.92
N LEU A 48 -1.03 14.73 -11.38
CA LEU A 48 -0.70 14.56 -9.97
C LEU A 48 0.79 14.81 -9.68
N PRO A 49 1.14 15.29 -8.48
CA PRO A 49 2.54 15.44 -8.09
C PRO A 49 3.22 14.08 -7.93
N TRP A 50 4.53 14.01 -8.17
CA TRP A 50 5.32 12.79 -8.00
C TRP A 50 6.69 13.09 -7.41
N PRO A 51 7.28 12.16 -6.62
CA PRO A 51 6.72 10.87 -6.19
C PRO A 51 5.53 11.02 -5.21
N PHE A 52 4.77 9.95 -4.99
CA PHE A 52 3.72 9.91 -3.97
C PHE A 52 4.33 10.12 -2.58
N GLN A 53 3.79 11.05 -1.79
CA GLN A 53 4.38 11.49 -0.52
C GLN A 53 3.39 11.52 0.65
N SER A 54 2.14 11.11 0.44
CA SER A 54 1.14 11.11 1.52
C SER A 54 1.45 10.00 2.53
N ARG A 55 1.29 10.31 3.83
CA ARG A 55 1.43 9.31 4.90
C ARG A 55 0.50 8.12 4.64
N VAL A 56 1.05 6.92 4.72
CA VAL A 56 0.31 5.67 4.57
C VAL A 56 0.13 5.05 5.95
N SER A 57 -1.12 4.70 6.26
CA SER A 57 -1.47 3.98 7.49
C SER A 57 -2.10 2.64 7.12
N LEU A 58 -1.49 1.55 7.56
CA LEU A 58 -2.00 0.19 7.40
C LEU A 58 -2.55 -0.27 8.75
N ILE A 59 -3.80 -0.72 8.78
CA ILE A 59 -4.50 -1.05 10.02
C ILE A 59 -5.16 -2.41 9.88
N LEU A 60 -4.85 -3.33 10.80
CA LEU A 60 -5.59 -4.56 11.00
C LEU A 60 -6.65 -4.34 12.08
N LEU A 61 -7.92 -4.41 11.67
CA LEU A 61 -9.04 -4.15 12.55
C LEU A 61 -9.34 -5.36 13.44
N ASP A 62 -9.10 -5.20 14.73
CA ASP A 62 -9.68 -6.04 15.77
C ASP A 62 -11.22 -5.88 15.83
N GLN A 63 -11.94 -6.99 15.68
CA GLN A 63 -13.41 -7.05 15.66
C GLN A 63 -14.03 -7.31 17.04
N SER A 64 -13.20 -7.47 18.08
CA SER A 64 -13.69 -7.61 19.44
C SER A 64 -14.22 -6.28 20.01
N PRO A 65 -14.98 -6.31 21.12
CA PRO A 65 -15.43 -5.09 21.80
C PRO A 65 -14.29 -4.15 22.22
N GLU A 66 -13.10 -4.70 22.48
CA GLU A 66 -11.91 -3.95 22.92
C GLU A 66 -11.29 -3.12 21.80
N LYS A 67 -11.54 -3.45 20.52
CA LYS A 67 -11.09 -2.71 19.32
C LYS A 67 -9.60 -2.35 19.35
N ARG A 68 -8.75 -3.29 19.77
CA ARG A 68 -7.30 -3.09 19.83
C ARG A 68 -6.67 -3.32 18.47
N HIS A 69 -6.96 -2.42 17.54
CA HIS A 69 -6.46 -2.48 16.18
C HIS A 69 -4.92 -2.41 16.16
N LEU A 70 -4.30 -3.24 15.31
CA LEU A 70 -2.88 -3.12 15.03
C LEU A 70 -2.70 -2.09 13.93
N LYS A 71 -1.78 -1.15 14.12
CA LYS A 71 -1.56 -0.03 13.21
C LYS A 71 -0.08 0.12 12.95
N ASP A 72 0.25 0.31 11.69
CA ASP A 72 1.57 0.70 11.24
C ASP A 72 1.48 1.88 10.28
N GLU A 73 2.44 2.79 10.35
CA GLU A 73 2.47 4.00 9.54
C GLU A 73 3.86 4.26 8.99
N PHE A 74 3.90 4.69 7.73
CA PHE A 74 5.14 5.16 7.13
C PHE A 74 4.92 6.38 6.25
N PHE A 75 6.00 7.14 6.08
CA PHE A 75 6.09 8.18 5.08
C PHE A 75 6.79 7.61 3.86
N PRO A 76 6.20 7.70 2.65
CA PRO A 76 6.84 7.26 1.43
C PRO A 76 8.21 7.92 1.22
N ASP A 77 9.25 7.11 0.99
CA ASP A 77 10.59 7.60 0.63
C ASP A 77 10.59 8.09 -0.83
N PRO A 78 10.85 9.39 -1.11
CA PRO A 78 10.87 9.93 -2.46
C PRO A 78 11.88 9.25 -3.40
N SER A 79 12.95 8.66 -2.86
CA SER A 79 13.98 7.98 -3.65
C SER A 79 13.52 6.60 -4.16
N SER A 80 12.58 5.98 -3.44
CA SER A 80 12.08 4.63 -3.72
C SER A 80 11.29 4.56 -5.02
N THR A 81 11.55 3.52 -5.80
CA THR A 81 10.82 3.25 -7.05
C THR A 81 9.35 2.90 -6.83
N SER A 82 8.97 2.44 -5.63
CA SER A 82 7.59 2.08 -5.29
C SER A 82 6.61 3.26 -5.35
N PHE A 83 7.11 4.49 -5.18
CA PHE A 83 6.29 5.70 -5.09
C PHE A 83 6.45 6.64 -6.28
N ARG A 84 7.24 6.26 -7.30
CA ARG A 84 7.37 7.06 -8.53
C ARG A 84 6.12 6.96 -9.39
N ARG A 85 5.99 7.87 -10.35
CA ARG A 85 4.92 7.82 -11.34
C ARG A 85 4.94 6.48 -12.10
N PRO A 86 3.85 5.71 -12.12
CA PRO A 86 3.74 4.52 -12.96
C PRO A 86 3.77 4.91 -14.44
N LEU A 87 4.77 4.41 -15.18
CA LEU A 87 4.90 4.68 -16.62
C LEU A 87 4.56 3.45 -17.47
N ASN A 88 5.16 2.30 -17.12
CA ASN A 88 5.15 1.11 -17.96
C ASN A 88 4.33 -0.06 -17.39
N ALA A 89 4.00 -0.02 -16.09
CA ALA A 89 3.30 -1.09 -15.40
C ALA A 89 2.00 -0.56 -14.76
N GLU A 90 1.01 -1.44 -14.64
CA GLU A 90 -0.26 -1.12 -13.97
C GLU A 90 -0.10 -0.93 -12.45
N MET A 91 0.95 -1.50 -11.86
CA MET A 91 1.25 -1.45 -10.44
C MET A 91 2.75 -1.23 -10.23
N ASN A 92 3.09 -0.37 -9.28
CA ASN A 92 4.46 -0.25 -8.79
C ASN A 92 4.83 -1.43 -7.89
N VAL A 93 6.11 -1.49 -7.53
CA VAL A 93 6.59 -2.40 -6.47
C VAL A 93 5.86 -2.08 -5.17
N ALA A 94 5.39 -3.13 -4.49
CA ALA A 94 4.66 -2.99 -3.24
C ALA A 94 5.58 -2.55 -2.09
N SER A 95 5.08 -1.69 -1.20
CA SER A 95 5.80 -1.16 -0.03
C SER A 95 4.98 -1.37 1.23
N GLY A 96 5.58 -1.95 2.26
CA GLY A 96 4.91 -2.26 3.53
C GLY A 96 5.75 -3.19 4.39
N CYS A 97 5.10 -3.87 5.34
CA CYS A 97 5.79 -4.60 6.39
C CYS A 97 5.70 -6.13 6.15
N PRO A 98 6.86 -6.80 5.97
CA PRO A 98 6.91 -8.26 5.88
C PRO A 98 6.78 -8.95 7.25
N LEU A 99 7.00 -8.21 8.33
CA LEU A 99 6.98 -8.65 9.72
C LEU A 99 5.57 -8.68 10.28
#